data_AF-A0AAI9HY67-F1
#
_entry.id   AF-A0AAI9HY67-F1
#
_cell.length_a   1.000
_cell.length_b   1.000
_cell.length_c   1.000
_cell.angle_alpha   90.00
_cell.angle_beta   90.00
_cell.angle_gamma   90.00
#
_symmetry.space_group_name_H-M   'P 1'
#
loop_
_entity.id
_entity.type
_entity.pdbx_description
1 polymer ?
#
loop_
_entity_poly.entity_id
_entity_poly.type
_entity_poly.pdbx_seq_one_letter_code
_entity_poly.pdbx_strand_id
1 'polypeptide(L)'
;MAYSTQTIVFVRHGEKPNNDSGQLTCKGLNRALALPDVLISQFGKPDALFASAPKQNKLGSSLRAVQTITPTAIKASLPIHLNYHAKETKELQKALLSSEYENSVIFIAWEHDNLVKAAKSIMKSEGGNPDEIPKWQGSDFDSIYVLRINRDNGSKIITFEHTQQGLNGVSELCAR
;
A
#
# COMPACT_ATOMS: atom_id res chain seq x y z
N MET A 1 -8.93 -13.21 24.88
CA MET A 1 -8.44 -12.04 24.12
C MET A 1 -9.65 -11.41 23.45
N ALA A 2 -9.80 -10.09 23.48
CA ALA A 2 -10.91 -9.43 22.78
C ALA A 2 -10.74 -9.60 21.26
N TYR A 3 -11.86 -9.61 20.53
CA TYR A 3 -11.85 -9.63 19.07
C TYR A 3 -11.05 -8.44 18.53
N SER A 4 -10.15 -8.68 17.58
CA SER A 4 -9.40 -7.64 16.90
C SER A 4 -9.31 -7.88 15.41
N THR A 5 -9.31 -6.79 14.64
CA THR A 5 -9.18 -6.84 13.18
C THR A 5 -8.04 -5.94 12.74
N GLN A 6 -7.13 -6.52 11.99
CA GLN A 6 -6.09 -5.80 11.27
C GLN A 6 -6.40 -5.80 9.79
N THR A 7 -6.48 -4.62 9.17
CA THR A 7 -6.71 -4.44 7.73
C THR A 7 -5.47 -3.80 7.10
N ILE A 8 -4.82 -4.54 6.20
CA ILE A 8 -3.61 -4.09 5.49
C ILE A 8 -3.97 -3.86 4.03
N VAL A 9 -3.96 -2.59 3.61
CA VAL A 9 -4.35 -2.14 2.27
C VAL A 9 -3.11 -1.80 1.48
N PHE A 10 -2.86 -2.54 0.41
CA PHE A 10 -1.74 -2.38 -0.48
C PHE A 10 -2.18 -1.64 -1.75
N VAL A 11 -1.52 -0.53 -2.04
CA VAL A 11 -1.70 0.25 -3.26
C VAL A 11 -0.37 0.39 -3.99
N ARG A 12 -0.40 0.26 -5.31
CA ARG A 12 0.76 0.54 -6.14
C ARG A 12 0.98 2.06 -6.20
N HIS A 13 2.25 2.48 -6.31
CA HIS A 13 2.55 3.86 -6.70
C HIS A 13 1.82 4.23 -8.00
N GLY A 14 1.44 5.50 -8.18
CA GLY A 14 0.76 6.00 -9.37
C GLY A 14 1.61 5.90 -10.65
N GLU A 15 0.99 6.26 -11.78
CA GLU A 15 1.59 6.19 -13.10
C GLU A 15 2.94 6.93 -13.16
N LYS A 16 3.88 6.35 -13.91
CA LYS A 16 5.27 6.83 -14.02
C LYS A 16 5.70 6.99 -15.46
N PRO A 17 6.58 7.97 -15.77
CA PRO A 17 7.18 8.06 -17.08
C PRO A 17 8.12 6.86 -17.33
N ASN A 18 8.37 6.56 -18.60
CA ASN A 18 9.39 5.60 -18.99
C ASN A 18 10.79 6.25 -18.96
N ASN A 19 11.23 6.68 -17.77
CA ASN A 19 12.55 7.25 -17.54
C ASN A 19 12.97 7.09 -16.06
N ASP A 20 14.20 7.52 -15.78
CA ASP A 20 14.84 7.39 -14.46
C ASP A 20 14.66 8.60 -13.55
N SER A 21 13.67 9.46 -13.81
CA SER A 21 13.41 10.65 -12.99
C SER A 21 13.04 10.33 -11.54
N GLY A 22 12.52 9.12 -11.28
CA GLY A 22 11.97 8.73 -9.99
C GLY A 22 10.62 9.38 -9.66
N GLN A 23 10.02 10.12 -10.61
CA GLN A 23 8.78 10.89 -10.43
C GLN A 23 7.54 10.12 -10.91
N LEU A 24 6.36 10.58 -10.47
CA LEU A 24 5.08 10.28 -11.09
C LEU A 24 4.89 11.06 -12.40
N THR A 25 3.99 10.60 -13.28
CA THR A 25 3.42 11.45 -14.33
C THR A 25 2.35 12.37 -13.74
N CYS A 26 1.86 13.33 -14.53
CA CYS A 26 0.68 14.10 -14.17
C CYS A 26 -0.53 13.21 -13.87
N LYS A 27 -0.74 12.13 -14.65
CA LYS A 27 -1.76 11.12 -14.34
C LYS A 27 -1.57 10.49 -12.96
N GLY A 28 -0.34 10.09 -12.65
CA GLY A 28 0.01 9.51 -11.35
C GLY A 28 -0.20 10.47 -10.19
N LEU A 29 0.12 11.76 -10.37
CA LEU A 29 -0.17 12.79 -9.38
C LEU A 29 -1.67 12.99 -9.19
N ASN A 30 -2.46 13.07 -10.27
CA ASN A 30 -3.91 13.22 -10.18
C ASN A 30 -4.57 12.00 -9.51
N ARG A 31 -4.08 10.78 -9.79
CA ARG A 31 -4.46 9.58 -9.04
C ARG A 31 -4.16 9.73 -7.56
N ALA A 32 -2.95 10.14 -7.21
CA ALA A 32 -2.54 10.35 -5.82
C ALA A 32 -3.43 11.36 -5.09
N LEU A 33 -3.84 12.44 -5.77
CA LEU A 33 -4.73 13.46 -5.21
C LEU A 33 -6.15 12.94 -4.95
N ALA A 34 -6.66 12.02 -5.77
CA ALA A 34 -7.99 11.42 -5.61
C ALA A 34 -7.99 10.19 -4.66
N LEU A 35 -6.84 9.56 -4.46
CA LEU A 35 -6.68 8.36 -3.65
C LEU A 35 -7.18 8.45 -2.19
N PRO A 36 -7.06 9.59 -1.46
CA PRO A 36 -7.52 9.67 -0.08
C PRO A 36 -9.01 9.42 0.05
N ASP A 37 -9.82 9.99 -0.84
CA ASP A 37 -11.28 9.85 -0.81
C ASP A 37 -11.67 8.39 -1.09
N VAL A 38 -10.98 7.72 -2.02
CA VAL A 38 -11.17 6.28 -2.29
C VAL A 38 -10.82 5.43 -1.07
N LEU A 39 -9.61 5.57 -0.52
CA LEU A 39 -9.14 4.68 0.55
C LEU A 39 -9.88 4.92 1.86
N ILE A 40 -10.10 6.18 2.24
CA ILE A 40 -10.76 6.52 3.50
C ILE A 40 -12.25 6.19 3.44
N SER A 41 -12.91 6.36 2.29
CA SER A 41 -14.32 5.96 2.17
C SER A 41 -14.52 4.45 2.26
N GLN A 42 -13.59 3.65 1.71
CA GLN A 42 -13.70 2.19 1.72
C GLN A 42 -13.23 1.54 3.02
N PHE A 43 -12.16 2.05 3.64
CA PHE A 43 -11.47 1.36 4.75
C PHE A 43 -11.46 2.17 6.05
N GLY A 44 -11.98 3.39 6.05
CA GLY A 44 -11.91 4.31 7.18
C GLY A 44 -10.58 5.06 7.26
N LYS A 45 -10.44 5.88 8.31
CA LYS A 45 -9.18 6.60 8.56
C LYS A 45 -8.09 5.56 8.89
N PRO A 46 -6.91 5.60 8.25
CA PRO A 46 -5.81 4.71 8.59
C PRO A 46 -5.23 5.07 9.96
N ASP A 47 -4.66 4.09 10.64
CA ASP A 47 -3.85 4.24 11.85
C ASP A 47 -2.36 4.42 11.52
N ALA A 48 -1.91 3.83 10.40
CA ALA A 48 -0.53 3.95 9.94
C ALA A 48 -0.41 3.97 8.41
N LEU A 49 0.63 4.64 7.93
CA LEU A 49 0.94 4.79 6.51
C LEU A 49 2.39 4.37 6.24
N PHE A 50 2.59 3.47 5.29
CA PHE A 50 3.92 3.02 4.87
C PHE A 50 4.16 3.33 3.39
N ALA A 51 5.39 3.69 3.05
CA ALA A 51 5.80 3.79 1.66
C ALA A 51 7.24 3.33 1.46
N SER A 52 7.57 2.87 0.25
CA SER A 52 8.94 2.48 -0.06
C SER A 52 9.86 3.70 0.03
N ALA A 53 10.81 3.65 0.96
CA ALA A 53 11.73 4.74 1.19
C ALA A 53 12.64 4.96 -0.02
N PRO A 54 12.78 6.20 -0.51
CA PRO A 54 13.81 6.51 -1.49
C PRO A 54 15.20 6.33 -0.86
N LYS A 55 16.16 5.87 -1.66
CA LYS A 55 17.58 5.96 -1.30
C LYS A 55 18.02 7.43 -1.29
N GLN A 56 18.52 7.93 -0.15
CA GLN A 56 18.91 9.33 0.04
C GLN A 56 20.04 9.77 -0.90
N ASN A 57 21.07 8.94 -1.07
CA ASN A 57 22.25 9.27 -1.88
C ASN A 57 22.18 8.67 -3.30
N LYS A 58 21.03 8.80 -3.95
CA LYS A 58 20.81 8.29 -5.32
C LYS A 58 19.98 9.27 -6.15
N LEU A 59 20.58 9.86 -7.19
CA LEU A 59 19.82 10.63 -8.18
C LEU A 59 18.80 9.72 -8.88
N GLY A 60 17.58 10.22 -9.09
CA GLY A 60 16.51 9.44 -9.70
C GLY A 60 15.97 8.31 -8.81
N SER A 61 16.26 8.34 -7.50
CA SER A 61 15.60 7.47 -6.53
C SER A 61 14.08 7.61 -6.67
N SER A 62 13.36 6.48 -6.66
CA SER A 62 11.91 6.51 -6.82
C SER A 62 11.26 7.19 -5.63
N LEU A 63 10.65 8.36 -5.86
CA LEU A 63 9.78 9.06 -4.91
C LEU A 63 8.31 8.65 -5.05
N ARG A 64 7.99 7.90 -6.11
CA ARG A 64 6.64 7.58 -6.56
C ARG A 64 5.73 7.06 -5.46
N ALA A 65 6.21 6.12 -4.64
CA ALA A 65 5.42 5.55 -3.55
C ALA A 65 5.06 6.62 -2.49
N VAL A 66 6.05 7.43 -2.09
CA VAL A 66 5.86 8.55 -1.16
C VAL A 66 4.86 9.53 -1.75
N GLN A 67 5.09 9.99 -2.99
CA GLN A 67 4.20 10.93 -3.68
C GLN A 67 2.77 10.41 -3.82
N THR A 68 2.59 9.11 -4.00
CA THR A 68 1.27 8.48 -4.14
C THR A 68 0.48 8.54 -2.83
N ILE A 69 1.13 8.27 -1.70
CA ILE A 69 0.46 8.24 -0.39
C ILE A 69 0.45 9.59 0.32
N THR A 70 1.27 10.57 -0.11
CA THR A 70 1.37 11.88 0.55
C THR A 70 0.03 12.61 0.67
N PRO A 71 -0.85 12.69 -0.35
CA PRO A 71 -2.17 13.31 -0.18
C PRO A 71 -3.02 12.61 0.90
N THR A 72 -2.91 11.29 1.00
CA THR A 72 -3.61 10.50 2.03
C THR A 72 -3.04 10.80 3.42
N ALA A 73 -1.72 10.93 3.54
CA ALA A 73 -1.05 11.33 4.78
C ALA A 73 -1.46 12.73 5.25
N ILE A 74 -1.54 13.68 4.32
CA ILE A 74 -2.02 15.04 4.59
C ILE A 74 -3.47 14.99 5.08
N LYS A 75 -4.36 14.29 4.37
CA LYS A 75 -5.78 14.19 4.73
C LYS A 75 -6.00 13.53 6.08
N ALA A 76 -5.22 12.49 6.41
CA ALA A 76 -5.30 11.78 7.69
C ALA A 76 -4.55 12.50 8.83
N SER A 77 -3.71 13.48 8.50
CA SER A 77 -2.76 14.13 9.42
C SER A 77 -1.83 13.13 10.11
N LEU A 78 -1.24 12.21 9.34
CA LEU A 78 -0.36 11.15 9.83
C LEU A 78 1.04 11.20 9.18
N PRO A 79 2.09 10.77 9.91
CA PRO A 79 3.40 10.58 9.31
C PRO A 79 3.40 9.38 8.35
N ILE A 80 4.41 9.34 7.47
CA ILE A 80 4.67 8.19 6.59
C ILE A 80 5.90 7.46 7.14
N HIS A 81 5.76 6.17 7.43
CA HIS A 81 6.87 5.28 7.77
C HIS A 81 7.71 5.00 6.52
N LEU A 82 8.96 5.51 6.52
CA LEU A 82 9.94 5.40 5.44
C LEU A 82 11.18 4.60 5.86
N ASN A 83 10.98 3.57 6.67
CA ASN A 83 12.06 2.77 7.24
C ASN A 83 12.61 1.69 6.29
N TYR A 84 11.90 1.36 5.21
CA TYR A 84 12.24 0.23 4.34
C TYR A 84 12.25 0.63 2.86
N HIS A 85 13.29 0.20 2.14
CA HIS A 85 13.43 0.32 0.70
C HIS A 85 12.64 -0.76 -0.05
N ALA A 86 12.46 -0.54 -1.35
CA ALA A 86 11.58 -1.35 -2.20
C ALA A 86 11.71 -2.88 -2.05
N LYS A 87 12.93 -3.39 -1.82
CA LYS A 87 13.23 -4.84 -1.74
C LYS A 87 13.19 -5.42 -0.32
N GLU A 88 13.00 -4.60 0.70
CA GLU A 88 13.05 -4.99 2.12
C GLU A 88 11.68 -5.47 2.61
N THR A 89 11.00 -6.28 1.80
CA THR A 89 9.63 -6.75 2.07
C THR A 89 9.52 -7.64 3.31
N LYS A 90 10.61 -8.29 3.72
CA LYS A 90 10.66 -9.09 4.96
C LYS A 90 10.60 -8.22 6.21
N GLU A 91 11.34 -7.10 6.23
CA GLU A 91 11.32 -6.19 7.37
C GLU A 91 9.99 -5.43 7.45
N LEU A 92 9.43 -5.06 6.29
CA LEU A 92 8.07 -4.55 6.20
C LEU A 92 7.05 -5.54 6.80
N GLN A 93 7.11 -6.82 6.42
CA GLN A 93 6.23 -7.85 7.00
C GLN A 93 6.34 -7.90 8.52
N LYS A 94 7.56 -7.96 9.09
CA LYS A 94 7.74 -8.04 10.54
C LYS A 94 7.13 -6.83 11.24
N ALA A 95 7.29 -5.64 10.68
CA ALA A 95 6.72 -4.42 11.23
C ALA A 95 5.19 -4.49 11.23
N LEU A 96 4.59 -4.83 10.08
CA LEU A 96 3.14 -4.94 9.94
C LEU A 96 2.54 -6.00 10.86
N LEU A 97 3.24 -7.09 11.15
CA LEU A 97 2.75 -8.17 12.03
C LEU A 97 3.11 -7.99 13.51
N SER A 98 3.65 -6.84 13.90
CA SER A 98 3.91 -6.53 15.30
C SER A 98 2.62 -6.35 16.09
N SER A 99 2.71 -6.52 17.42
CA SER A 99 1.56 -6.39 18.33
C SER A 99 0.91 -5.00 18.29
N GLU A 100 1.65 -3.97 17.89
CA GLU A 100 1.15 -2.59 17.75
C GLU A 100 -0.01 -2.48 16.75
N TYR A 101 -0.02 -3.34 15.73
CA TYR A 101 -0.95 -3.24 14.60
C TYR A 101 -2.08 -4.27 14.61
N GLU A 102 -2.22 -5.10 15.64
CA GLU A 102 -3.22 -6.18 15.67
C GLU A 102 -4.68 -5.72 15.62
N ASN A 103 -4.93 -4.43 15.85
CA ASN A 103 -6.25 -3.80 15.73
C ASN A 103 -6.14 -2.46 14.99
N SER A 104 -5.71 -2.49 13.72
CA SER A 104 -5.41 -1.29 12.94
C SER A 104 -5.81 -1.39 11.46
N VAL A 105 -6.01 -0.23 10.84
CA VAL A 105 -6.10 -0.05 9.39
C VAL A 105 -4.79 0.58 8.90
N ILE A 106 -4.09 -0.10 8.00
CA ILE A 106 -2.78 0.32 7.50
C ILE A 106 -2.84 0.48 5.99
N PHE A 107 -2.40 1.62 5.46
CA PHE A 107 -2.25 1.80 4.01
C PHE A 107 -0.77 1.78 3.62
N ILE A 108 -0.46 1.09 2.52
CA ILE A 108 0.91 0.86 2.06
C ILE A 108 1.02 1.22 0.59
N ALA A 109 1.93 2.13 0.24
CA ALA A 109 2.26 2.45 -1.15
C ALA A 109 3.62 1.87 -1.59
N TRP A 110 3.66 1.13 -2.69
CA TRP A 110 4.88 0.46 -3.14
C TRP A 110 4.90 0.14 -4.64
N GLU A 111 5.95 -0.52 -5.11
CA GLU A 111 6.00 -1.16 -6.44
C GLU A 111 5.30 -2.52 -6.42
N HIS A 112 4.57 -2.85 -7.50
CA HIS A 112 3.60 -3.97 -7.54
C HIS A 112 4.21 -5.35 -7.27
N ASP A 113 5.37 -5.69 -7.82
CA ASP A 113 5.98 -7.00 -7.61
C ASP A 113 6.38 -7.20 -6.14
N ASN A 114 6.84 -6.14 -5.49
CA ASN A 114 7.17 -6.17 -4.06
C ASN A 114 5.93 -6.19 -3.17
N LEU A 115 4.81 -5.57 -3.57
CA LEU A 115 3.52 -5.70 -2.88
C LEU A 115 3.04 -7.16 -2.89
N VAL A 116 3.07 -7.81 -4.06
CA VAL A 116 2.68 -9.23 -4.19
C VAL A 116 3.54 -10.11 -3.29
N LYS A 117 4.87 -9.88 -3.26
CA LYS A 117 5.78 -10.63 -2.37
C LYS A 117 5.45 -10.41 -0.90
N ALA A 118 5.22 -9.18 -0.47
CA ALA A 118 4.87 -8.86 0.91
C ALA A 118 3.53 -9.51 1.31
N ALA A 119 2.50 -9.35 0.48
CA ALA A 119 1.17 -9.91 0.72
C ALA A 119 1.21 -11.44 0.79
N LYS A 120 1.90 -12.13 -0.13
CA LYS A 120 2.08 -13.60 -0.06
C LYS A 120 2.82 -14.04 1.19
N SER A 121 3.84 -13.28 1.60
CA SER A 121 4.62 -13.60 2.80
C SER A 121 3.78 -13.46 4.07
N ILE A 122 2.96 -12.41 4.17
CA ILE A 122 2.00 -12.19 5.27
C ILE A 122 0.91 -13.28 5.26
N MET A 123 0.31 -13.55 4.10
CA MET A 123 -0.68 -14.61 3.93
C MET A 123 -0.18 -15.94 4.48
N LYS A 124 1.03 -16.34 4.08
CA LYS A 124 1.66 -17.56 4.55
C LYS A 124 1.99 -17.55 6.04
N SER A 125 2.48 -16.44 6.60
CA SER A 125 2.86 -16.38 8.03
C SER A 125 1.66 -16.42 8.97
N GLU A 126 0.52 -15.88 8.53
CA GLU A 126 -0.72 -15.89 9.30
C GLU A 126 -1.59 -17.13 9.03
N GLY A 127 -1.04 -18.15 8.34
CA GLY A 127 -1.67 -19.46 8.17
C GLY A 127 -2.63 -19.58 6.98
N GLY A 128 -2.70 -18.58 6.10
CA GLY A 128 -3.51 -18.61 4.88
C GLY A 128 -2.77 -19.15 3.66
N ASN A 129 -3.48 -19.21 2.52
CA ASN A 129 -2.94 -19.73 1.27
C ASN A 129 -2.36 -18.61 0.37
N PRO A 130 -1.03 -18.51 0.18
CA PRO A 130 -0.41 -17.48 -0.66
C PRO A 130 -0.75 -17.59 -2.15
N ASP A 131 -1.32 -18.70 -2.62
CA ASP A 131 -1.73 -18.87 -4.03
C ASP A 131 -3.02 -18.13 -4.36
N GLU A 132 -3.80 -17.70 -3.35
CA GLU A 132 -4.97 -16.84 -3.53
C GLU A 132 -4.59 -15.43 -4.02
N ILE A 133 -3.34 -15.02 -3.82
CA ILE A 133 -2.85 -13.70 -4.22
C ILE A 133 -2.31 -13.77 -5.65
N PRO A 134 -2.98 -13.14 -6.64
CA PRO A 134 -2.58 -13.23 -8.02
C PRO A 134 -1.40 -12.30 -8.32
N LYS A 135 -0.79 -12.51 -9.48
CA LYS A 135 0.19 -11.57 -10.03
C LYS A 135 -0.48 -10.21 -10.30
N TRP A 136 0.09 -9.15 -9.76
CA TRP A 136 -0.30 -7.78 -10.06
C TRP A 136 0.36 -7.33 -11.38
N GLN A 137 -0.44 -7.05 -12.40
CA GLN A 137 0.07 -6.70 -13.73
C GLN A 137 0.78 -5.34 -13.73
N GLY A 138 1.89 -5.24 -14.45
CA GLY A 138 2.70 -4.01 -14.50
C GLY A 138 2.03 -2.82 -15.17
N SER A 139 0.95 -3.02 -15.93
CA SER A 139 0.10 -1.95 -16.50
C SER A 139 -1.05 -1.53 -15.57
N ASP A 140 -1.28 -2.27 -14.49
CA ASP A 140 -2.38 -2.05 -13.58
C ASP A 140 -1.96 -1.15 -12.41
N PHE A 141 -2.44 0.08 -12.42
CA PHE A 141 -2.24 1.08 -11.38
C PHE A 141 -3.48 1.26 -10.48
N ASP A 142 -4.55 0.52 -10.77
CA ASP A 142 -5.87 0.73 -10.17
C ASP A 142 -6.20 -0.28 -9.10
N SER A 143 -5.59 -1.46 -9.14
CA SER A 143 -5.83 -2.48 -8.13
C SER A 143 -5.51 -2.02 -6.71
N ILE A 144 -6.24 -2.62 -5.78
CA ILE A 144 -6.02 -2.56 -4.34
C ILE A 144 -6.04 -4.01 -3.85
N TYR A 145 -4.96 -4.42 -3.20
CA TYR A 145 -4.92 -5.71 -2.51
C TYR A 145 -5.21 -5.45 -1.03
N VAL A 146 -6.07 -6.24 -0.42
CA VAL A 146 -6.44 -6.09 0.99
C VAL A 146 -6.22 -7.43 1.69
N LEU A 147 -5.46 -7.40 2.79
CA LEU A 147 -5.40 -8.51 3.73
C LEU A 147 -6.14 -8.13 5.01
N ARG A 148 -7.06 -8.98 5.47
CA ARG A 148 -7.70 -8.82 6.77
C ARG A 148 -7.36 -9.98 7.67
N ILE A 149 -6.83 -9.69 8.85
CA ILE A 149 -6.50 -10.67 9.88
C ILE A 149 -7.44 -10.44 11.07
N ASN A 150 -8.37 -11.38 11.27
CA ASN A 150 -9.29 -11.38 12.40
C ASN A 150 -8.78 -12.33 13.47
N ARG A 151 -8.68 -11.84 14.71
CA ARG A 151 -8.24 -12.61 15.89
C ARG A 151 -9.40 -12.67 16.88
N ASP A 152 -9.81 -13.88 17.28
CA ASP A 152 -10.86 -14.10 18.27
C ASP A 152 -10.55 -15.33 19.13
N ASN A 153 -10.45 -15.16 20.45
CA ASN A 153 -10.29 -16.26 21.41
C ASN A 153 -9.28 -17.36 21.01
N GLY A 154 -8.11 -16.94 20.51
CA GLY A 154 -7.03 -17.85 20.10
C GLY A 154 -7.15 -18.39 18.66
N SER A 155 -8.28 -18.15 18.01
CA SER A 155 -8.46 -18.38 16.57
C SER A 155 -7.98 -17.17 15.79
N LYS A 156 -7.38 -17.43 14.62
CA LYS A 156 -6.92 -16.41 13.69
C LYS A 156 -7.33 -16.80 12.28
N ILE A 157 -7.93 -15.87 11.55
CA ILE A 157 -8.31 -16.04 10.15
C ILE A 157 -7.75 -14.87 9.35
N ILE A 158 -6.97 -15.19 8.32
CA ILE A 158 -6.53 -14.23 7.32
C ILE A 158 -7.33 -14.42 6.02
N THR A 159 -7.71 -13.31 5.39
CA THR A 159 -8.43 -13.30 4.10
C THR A 159 -7.76 -12.33 3.14
N PHE A 160 -7.90 -12.60 1.85
CA PHE A 160 -7.47 -11.72 0.76
C PHE A 160 -8.68 -11.21 -0.01
N GLU A 161 -8.64 -9.93 -0.36
CA GLU A 161 -9.58 -9.30 -1.28
C GLU A 161 -8.81 -8.49 -2.32
N HIS A 162 -9.27 -8.57 -3.57
CA HIS A 162 -8.78 -7.76 -4.68
C HIS A 162 -9.90 -6.82 -5.13
N THR A 163 -9.71 -5.51 -4.88
CA THR A 163 -10.63 -4.46 -5.30
C THR A 163 -9.89 -3.41 -6.16
N GLN A 164 -10.55 -2.31 -6.51
CA GLN A 164 -10.05 -1.30 -7.43
C GLN A 164 -10.27 0.11 -6.88
N GLN A 165 -9.37 1.03 -7.27
CA GLN A 165 -9.47 2.45 -6.94
C GLN A 165 -10.54 3.15 -7.79
N GLY A 166 -10.79 2.68 -9.02
CA GLY A 166 -11.69 3.34 -9.96
C GLY A 166 -11.11 4.64 -10.54
N LEU A 167 -9.78 4.79 -10.56
CA LEU A 167 -9.08 6.04 -10.91
C LEU A 167 -8.36 5.96 -12.28
N ASN A 168 -8.57 4.92 -13.07
CA ASN A 168 -7.99 4.82 -14.42
C ASN A 168 -8.36 5.98 -15.37
N GLY A 169 -9.49 6.65 -15.11
CA GLY A 169 -10.00 7.77 -15.89
C GLY A 169 -9.48 9.16 -15.48
N VAL A 170 -8.59 9.27 -14.48
CA VAL A 170 -8.03 10.58 -14.09
C VAL A 170 -7.22 11.21 -15.22
N SER A 171 -7.25 12.54 -15.29
CA SER A 171 -6.60 13.33 -16.33
C SER A 171 -5.11 13.03 -16.46
N GLU A 172 -4.59 13.06 -17.69
CA GLU A 172 -3.16 12.98 -17.97
C GLU A 172 -2.44 14.32 -17.86
N LEU A 173 -3.18 15.42 -17.71
CA LEU A 173 -2.63 16.77 -17.56
C LEU A 173 -2.57 17.15 -16.08
N CYS A 174 -1.47 17.79 -15.67
CA CYS A 174 -1.37 18.32 -14.32
C CYS A 174 -2.38 19.47 -14.16
N ALA A 175 -3.04 19.52 -13.00
CA ALA A 175 -3.86 20.66 -12.63
C ALA A 175 -3.00 21.94 -12.67
N ARG A 176 -3.57 23.02 -13.21
CA ARG A 176 -2.96 24.35 -13.25
C ARG A 176 -3.49 25.20 -12.11
#